data_AF-M3XW32-F1
#
_entry.id   AF-M3XW32-F1
#
_cell.length_a   1.000
_cell.length_b   1.000
_cell.length_c   1.000
_cell.angle_alpha   90.00
_cell.angle_beta   90.00
_cell.angle_gamma   90.00
#
_symmetry.space_group_name_H-M   'P 1'
#
loop_
_entity.id
_entity.type
_entity.pdbx_description
1 polymer ?
#
loop_
_entity_poly.entity_id
_entity_poly.type
_entity_poly.pdbx_seq_one_letter_code
_entity_poly.pdbx_strand_id
1 'polypeptide(L)'
;MDTNTKLVFNSVITSFFTFQLLFYFISFWFSAKVSPGFNSLSYEKKIEWNSRVGSTCHSLVVGLFGLYILFFDEVAKADPLWGDSSLVKVNISIATGYLISDLLILILYWKVIGDKYFIIHHCAALYAYYFVLRDGVLAYIGNFRLLAELSSPFVNQRLQKPAGKSFNSV
;
A
#
# COMPACT_ATOMS: atom_id res chain seq x y z
N MET A 1 -13.01 -19.42 -15.96
CA MET A 1 -12.28 -18.19 -16.32
C MET A 1 -12.98 -16.89 -15.87
N ASP A 2 -14.31 -16.82 -15.77
CA ASP A 2 -15.05 -15.58 -15.43
C ASP A 2 -14.84 -15.09 -13.98
N THR A 3 -14.82 -16.01 -13.00
CA THR A 3 -14.96 -15.63 -11.58
C THR A 3 -13.70 -14.97 -11.01
N ASN A 4 -12.52 -15.46 -11.38
CA ASN A 4 -11.25 -14.88 -10.93
C ASN A 4 -11.03 -13.47 -11.52
N THR A 5 -11.43 -13.23 -12.76
CA THR A 5 -11.35 -11.89 -13.36
C THR A 5 -12.27 -10.89 -12.67
N LYS A 6 -13.52 -11.29 -12.37
CA LYS A 6 -14.45 -10.47 -11.59
C LYS A 6 -13.90 -10.17 -10.19
N LEU A 7 -13.33 -11.18 -9.52
CA LEU A 7 -12.71 -11.03 -8.21
C LEU A 7 -11.58 -10.00 -8.25
N VAL A 8 -10.61 -10.16 -9.15
CA VAL A 8 -9.49 -9.24 -9.32
C VAL A 8 -9.97 -7.82 -9.57
N PHE A 9 -10.88 -7.64 -10.54
CA PHE A 9 -11.40 -6.32 -10.89
C PHE A 9 -12.11 -5.64 -9.72
N ASN A 10 -12.99 -6.37 -9.03
CA ASN A 10 -13.71 -5.85 -7.86
C ASN A 10 -12.75 -5.53 -6.71
N SER A 11 -11.73 -6.37 -6.48
CA SER A 11 -10.72 -6.13 -5.45
C SER A 11 -9.88 -4.89 -5.74
N VAL A 12 -9.45 -4.68 -6.99
CA VAL A 12 -8.70 -3.46 -7.39
C VAL A 12 -9.56 -2.21 -7.16
N ILE A 13 -10.81 -2.21 -7.65
CA ILE A 13 -11.72 -1.06 -7.53
C ILE A 13 -12.03 -0.76 -6.06
N THR A 14 -12.40 -1.78 -5.30
CA THR A 14 -12.73 -1.62 -3.88
C THR A 14 -11.54 -1.06 -3.12
N SER A 15 -10.34 -1.58 -3.40
CA SER A 15 -9.12 -1.12 -2.76
C SER A 15 -8.80 0.33 -3.13
N PHE A 16 -8.90 0.70 -4.41
CA PHE A 16 -8.72 2.07 -4.87
C PHE A 16 -9.60 3.04 -4.08
N PHE A 17 -10.92 2.81 -4.06
CA PHE A 17 -11.84 3.69 -3.34
C PHE A 17 -11.63 3.68 -1.83
N THR A 18 -11.28 2.52 -1.25
CA THR A 18 -10.95 2.41 0.18
C THR A 18 -9.75 3.29 0.53
N PHE A 19 -8.68 3.26 -0.27
CA PHE A 19 -7.50 4.09 -0.01
C PHE A 19 -7.74 5.57 -0.30
N GLN A 20 -8.61 5.92 -1.26
CA GLN A 20 -9.03 7.32 -1.46
C GLN A 20 -9.84 7.83 -0.24
N LEU A 21 -10.80 7.04 0.25
CA LEU A 21 -11.55 7.35 1.46
C LEU A 21 -10.62 7.47 2.68
N LEU A 22 -9.64 6.57 2.78
CA LEU A 22 -8.63 6.60 3.83
C LEU A 22 -7.85 7.91 3.81
N PHE A 23 -7.38 8.34 2.65
CA PHE A 23 -6.60 9.57 2.50
C PHE A 23 -7.42 10.84 2.76
N TYR A 24 -8.60 10.96 2.15
CA TYR A 24 -9.37 12.21 2.23
C TYR A 24 -10.11 12.40 3.55
N PHE A 25 -10.48 11.33 4.25
CA PHE A 25 -11.38 11.42 5.41
C PHE A 25 -10.81 10.73 6.65
N ILE A 26 -10.56 9.42 6.56
CA ILE A 26 -10.29 8.61 7.75
C ILE A 26 -8.96 9.03 8.39
N SER A 27 -7.90 9.24 7.60
CA SER A 27 -6.58 9.63 8.10
C SER A 27 -6.59 11.01 8.76
N PHE A 28 -7.33 11.98 8.22
CA PHE A 28 -7.54 13.28 8.88
C PHE A 28 -8.23 13.13 10.24
N TRP A 29 -9.37 12.44 10.27
CA TRP A 29 -10.14 12.25 11.49
C TRP A 29 -9.35 11.48 12.55
N PHE A 30 -8.72 10.37 12.17
CA PHE A 30 -7.94 9.53 13.05
C PHE A 30 -6.70 10.26 13.58
N SER A 31 -5.95 10.93 12.70
CA SER A 31 -4.73 11.65 13.09
C SER A 31 -5.04 12.81 14.04
N ALA A 32 -6.14 13.53 13.83
CA ALA A 32 -6.59 14.59 14.72
C ALA A 32 -6.96 14.09 16.13
N LYS A 33 -7.39 12.82 16.25
CA LYS A 33 -7.74 12.19 17.54
C LYS A 33 -6.53 11.61 18.26
N VAL A 34 -5.58 11.03 17.53
CA VAL A 34 -4.47 10.25 18.11
C VAL A 34 -3.17 11.06 18.23
N SER A 35 -2.99 12.09 17.40
CA SER A 35 -1.78 12.92 17.39
C SER A 35 -2.12 14.36 17.78
N PRO A 36 -1.78 14.80 19.01
CA PRO A 36 -2.07 16.16 19.48
C PRO A 36 -1.46 17.26 18.58
N GLY A 37 -0.32 16.98 17.96
CA GLY A 37 0.36 17.93 17.06
C GLY A 37 -0.22 18.01 15.65
N PHE A 38 -1.11 17.09 15.26
CA PHE A 38 -1.66 17.07 13.89
C PHE A 38 -2.53 18.29 13.60
N ASN A 39 -3.35 18.73 14.55
CA ASN A 39 -4.26 19.87 14.33
C ASN A 39 -3.50 21.19 14.11
N SER A 40 -2.31 21.34 14.71
CA SER A 40 -1.43 22.50 14.54
C SER A 40 -0.61 22.50 13.24
N LEU A 41 -0.63 21.42 12.45
CA LEU A 41 0.09 21.37 11.18
C LEU A 41 -0.54 22.27 10.11
N SER A 42 0.29 22.80 9.21
CA SER A 42 -0.17 23.43 7.97
C SER A 42 -0.92 22.42 7.09
N TYR A 43 -1.70 22.92 6.13
CA TYR A 43 -2.45 22.07 5.22
C TYR A 43 -1.54 21.10 4.44
N GLU A 44 -0.41 21.60 3.93
CA GLU A 44 0.59 20.83 3.18
C GLU A 44 1.18 19.72 4.05
N LYS A 45 1.49 20.03 5.33
CA LYS A 45 2.00 19.03 6.27
C LYS A 45 0.96 17.99 6.66
N LYS A 46 -0.32 18.33 6.67
CA LYS A 46 -1.40 17.35 6.86
C LYS A 46 -1.53 16.42 5.65
N ILE A 47 -1.37 16.94 4.43
CA ILE A 47 -1.36 16.12 3.21
C ILE A 47 -0.18 15.13 3.22
N GLU A 48 1.03 15.59 3.52
CA GLU A 48 2.21 14.73 3.65
C GLU A 48 2.01 13.67 4.75
N TRP A 49 1.47 14.08 5.90
CA TRP A 49 1.15 13.18 7.00
C TRP A 49 0.16 12.09 6.60
N ASN A 50 -0.96 12.47 5.98
CA ASN A 50 -2.03 11.55 5.61
C ASN A 50 -1.63 10.60 4.49
N SER A 51 -0.80 11.05 3.54
CA SER A 51 -0.18 10.17 2.54
C SER A 51 0.66 9.07 3.22
N ARG A 52 1.45 9.42 4.24
CA ARG A 52 2.21 8.44 5.04
C ARG A 52 1.34 7.50 5.88
N VAL A 53 0.20 7.98 6.38
CA VAL A 53 -0.77 7.11 7.05
C VAL A 53 -1.33 6.11 6.04
N GLY A 54 -1.71 6.56 4.85
CA GLY A 54 -2.19 5.71 3.76
C GLY A 54 -1.20 4.61 3.38
N SER A 55 0.07 4.97 3.13
CA SER A 55 1.10 3.99 2.82
C SER A 55 1.38 3.03 3.97
N THR A 56 1.38 3.51 5.21
CA THR A 56 1.51 2.64 6.40
C THR A 56 0.38 1.62 6.49
N CYS A 57 -0.87 2.03 6.28
CA CYS A 57 -2.01 1.13 6.28
C CYS A 57 -1.92 0.10 5.15
N HIS A 58 -1.57 0.54 3.93
CA HIS A 58 -1.36 -0.37 2.80
C HIS A 58 -0.32 -1.44 3.14
N SER A 59 0.86 -1.01 3.58
CA SER A 59 1.98 -1.88 3.90
C SER A 59 1.66 -2.92 4.97
N LEU A 60 0.91 -2.53 6.01
CA LEU A 60 0.46 -3.46 7.04
C LEU A 60 -0.55 -4.47 6.48
N VAL A 61 -1.53 -4.02 5.68
CA VAL A 61 -2.53 -4.91 5.08
C VAL A 61 -1.87 -5.94 4.18
N VAL A 62 -1.09 -5.49 3.19
CA VAL A 62 -0.52 -6.42 2.19
C VAL A 62 0.64 -7.25 2.74
N GLY A 63 1.37 -6.70 3.71
CA GLY A 63 2.46 -7.39 4.39
C GLY A 63 1.96 -8.51 5.31
N LEU A 64 0.98 -8.21 6.18
CA LEU A 64 0.40 -9.22 7.07
C LEU A 64 -0.40 -10.26 6.29
N PHE A 65 -1.16 -9.85 5.27
CA PHE A 65 -1.86 -10.79 4.40
C PHE A 65 -0.87 -11.64 3.58
N GLY A 66 0.24 -11.03 3.15
CA GLY A 66 1.34 -11.73 2.50
C GLY A 66 1.97 -12.80 3.39
N LEU A 67 2.18 -12.50 4.69
CA LEU A 67 2.66 -13.48 5.68
C LEU A 67 1.66 -14.62 5.87
N TYR A 68 0.36 -14.30 5.93
CA TYR A 68 -0.68 -15.32 6.01
C TYR A 68 -0.60 -16.30 4.82
N ILE A 69 -0.52 -15.76 3.60
CA ILE A 69 -0.39 -16.57 2.38
C ILE A 69 0.90 -17.42 2.43
N LEU A 70 2.02 -16.82 2.83
CA LEU A 70 3.31 -17.52 2.91
C LEU A 70 3.25 -18.77 3.81
N PHE A 71 2.59 -18.67 4.96
CA PHE A 71 2.56 -19.74 5.94
C PHE A 71 1.42 -20.75 5.71
N PHE A 72 0.26 -20.28 5.24
CA PHE A 72 -0.99 -21.04 5.31
C PHE A 72 -1.66 -21.34 3.96
N ASP A 73 -1.24 -20.71 2.86
CA ASP A 73 -1.88 -20.94 1.55
C ASP A 73 -1.20 -22.10 0.81
N GLU A 74 -1.74 -23.31 0.99
CA GLU A 74 -1.21 -24.53 0.38
C GLU A 74 -1.25 -24.49 -1.16
N VAL A 75 -2.21 -23.77 -1.77
CA VAL A 75 -2.27 -23.65 -3.24
C VAL A 75 -1.08 -22.87 -3.77
N ALA A 76 -0.74 -21.76 -3.12
CA ALA A 76 0.40 -20.94 -3.52
C ALA A 76 1.75 -21.59 -3.19
N LYS A 77 1.80 -22.42 -2.14
CA LYS A 77 3.00 -23.19 -1.76
C LYS A 77 3.25 -24.39 -2.67
N ALA A 78 2.20 -25.04 -3.17
CA ALA A 78 2.30 -26.23 -4.00
C ALA A 78 2.92 -25.94 -5.39
N ASP A 79 2.58 -24.80 -5.99
CA ASP A 79 3.19 -24.33 -7.24
C ASP A 79 3.49 -22.83 -7.17
N PRO A 80 4.69 -22.44 -6.72
CA PRO A 80 5.08 -21.04 -6.59
C PRO A 80 5.16 -20.27 -7.92
N LEU A 81 5.31 -20.96 -9.05
CA LEU A 81 5.50 -20.32 -10.35
C LEU A 81 4.18 -20.16 -11.12
N TRP A 82 3.31 -21.18 -11.07
CA TRP A 82 2.09 -21.26 -11.87
C TRP A 82 0.81 -21.49 -11.05
N GLY A 83 0.90 -21.51 -9.72
CA GLY A 83 -0.23 -21.72 -8.83
C GLY A 83 -1.29 -20.63 -8.96
N ASP A 84 -2.56 -21.05 -9.09
CA ASP A 84 -3.71 -20.15 -9.23
C ASP A 84 -4.39 -19.88 -7.88
N SER A 85 -3.67 -19.25 -6.95
CA SER A 85 -4.24 -18.86 -5.65
C SER A 85 -5.08 -17.58 -5.77
N SER A 86 -6.35 -17.69 -5.37
CA SER A 86 -7.25 -16.53 -5.26
C SER A 86 -6.79 -15.55 -4.16
N LEU A 87 -6.20 -16.04 -3.07
CA LEU A 87 -5.70 -15.19 -1.98
C LEU A 87 -4.53 -14.33 -2.44
N VAL A 88 -3.59 -14.93 -3.18
CA VAL A 88 -2.48 -14.20 -3.81
C VAL A 88 -3.00 -13.13 -4.76
N LYS A 89 -3.95 -13.47 -5.63
CA LYS A 89 -4.56 -12.52 -6.57
C LYS A 89 -5.26 -11.37 -5.86
N VAL A 90 -5.97 -11.64 -4.76
CA VAL A 90 -6.60 -10.59 -3.95
C VAL A 90 -5.54 -9.70 -3.31
N ASN A 91 -4.46 -10.25 -2.72
CA ASN A 91 -3.42 -9.43 -2.09
C ASN A 91 -2.71 -8.51 -3.10
N ILE A 92 -2.37 -9.03 -4.28
CA ILE A 92 -1.78 -8.24 -5.38
C ILE A 92 -2.79 -7.22 -5.93
N SER A 93 -4.08 -7.56 -5.98
CA SER A 93 -5.14 -6.62 -6.38
C SER A 93 -5.28 -5.46 -5.39
N ILE A 94 -5.18 -5.74 -4.07
CA ILE A 94 -5.18 -4.70 -3.03
C ILE A 94 -3.99 -3.77 -3.22
N ALA A 95 -2.79 -4.33 -3.44
CA ALA A 95 -1.60 -3.53 -3.71
C ALA A 95 -1.74 -2.69 -4.98
N THR A 96 -2.31 -3.26 -6.04
CA THR A 96 -2.55 -2.56 -7.30
C THR A 96 -3.52 -1.40 -7.11
N GLY A 97 -4.66 -1.62 -6.44
CA GLY A 97 -5.64 -0.56 -6.16
C GLY A 97 -5.06 0.56 -5.30
N TYR A 98 -4.23 0.22 -4.30
CA TYR A 98 -3.48 1.21 -3.53
C TYR A 98 -2.53 2.03 -4.41
N LEU A 99 -1.67 1.38 -5.21
CA LEU A 99 -0.68 2.08 -6.03
C LEU A 99 -1.34 3.03 -7.04
N ILE A 100 -2.49 2.66 -7.63
CA ILE A 100 -3.26 3.56 -8.50
C ILE A 100 -3.78 4.75 -7.69
N SER A 101 -4.28 4.51 -6.47
CA SER A 101 -4.79 5.54 -5.58
C SER A 101 -3.70 6.52 -5.16
N ASP A 102 -2.55 6.01 -4.73
CA ASP A 102 -1.40 6.80 -4.29
C ASP A 102 -0.79 7.59 -5.44
N LEU A 103 -0.68 6.98 -6.63
CA LEU A 103 -0.24 7.68 -7.84
C LEU A 103 -1.16 8.84 -8.21
N LEU A 104 -2.48 8.66 -8.11
CA LEU A 104 -3.44 9.75 -8.34
C LEU A 104 -3.23 10.88 -7.33
N ILE A 105 -3.09 10.54 -6.04
CA ILE A 105 -2.86 11.53 -4.97
C ILE A 105 -1.52 12.27 -5.20
N LEU A 106 -0.45 11.57 -5.57
CA LEU A 106 0.85 12.15 -5.92
C LEU A 106 0.75 13.17 -7.07
N ILE A 107 -0.03 12.84 -8.10
CA ILE A 107 -0.24 13.72 -9.26
C ILE A 107 -1.08 14.95 -8.86
N LEU A 108 -2.17 14.75 -8.11
CA LEU A 108 -3.05 15.84 -7.68
C LEU A 108 -2.37 16.81 -6.70
N TYR A 109 -1.54 16.29 -5.81
CA TYR A 109 -0.81 17.06 -4.79
C TYR A 109 0.68 17.21 -5.13
N TRP A 110 1.00 17.31 -6.42
CA TRP A 110 2.38 17.34 -6.94
C TRP A 110 3.28 18.37 -6.24
N LYS A 111 2.76 19.56 -5.96
CA LYS A 111 3.53 20.63 -5.29
C LYS A 111 3.95 20.30 -3.85
N VAL A 112 3.29 19.33 -3.21
CA VAL A 112 3.50 18.98 -1.80
C VAL A 112 4.24 17.65 -1.64
N ILE A 113 3.82 16.63 -2.39
CA ILE A 113 4.31 15.24 -2.23
C ILE A 113 4.85 14.63 -3.53
N GLY A 114 4.86 15.38 -4.64
CA GLY A 114 5.27 14.86 -5.94
C GLY A 114 6.75 14.47 -5.99
N ASP A 115 7.04 13.24 -6.44
CA ASP A 115 8.39 12.76 -6.70
C ASP A 115 8.42 11.88 -7.96
N LYS A 116 9.24 12.27 -8.95
CA LYS A 116 9.41 11.55 -10.21
C LYS A 116 9.92 10.11 -10.02
N TYR A 117 10.75 9.86 -9.01
CA TYR A 117 11.26 8.52 -8.72
C TYR A 117 10.15 7.64 -8.16
N PHE A 118 9.27 8.20 -7.33
CA PHE A 118 8.07 7.51 -6.86
C PHE A 118 7.11 7.17 -7.99
N ILE A 119 6.88 8.09 -8.95
CA ILE A 119 6.06 7.79 -10.14
C ILE A 119 6.63 6.61 -10.92
N ILE A 120 7.93 6.63 -11.23
CA ILE A 120 8.58 5.54 -11.97
C ILE A 120 8.46 4.22 -11.20
N HIS A 121 8.68 4.24 -9.89
CA HIS A 121 8.50 3.09 -9.02
C HIS A 121 7.07 2.53 -9.09
N HIS A 122 6.05 3.39 -8.97
CA HIS A 122 4.64 3.00 -9.02
C HIS A 122 4.29 2.40 -10.38
N CYS A 123 4.69 3.04 -11.48
CA CYS A 123 4.45 2.54 -12.82
C CYS A 123 5.12 1.17 -13.05
N ALA A 124 6.36 0.98 -12.59
CA ALA A 124 7.06 -0.30 -12.69
C ALA A 124 6.37 -1.40 -11.87
N ALA A 125 5.95 -1.10 -10.64
CA ALA A 125 5.22 -2.04 -9.80
C ALA A 125 3.85 -2.40 -10.40
N LEU A 126 3.10 -1.42 -10.91
CA LEU A 126 1.82 -1.63 -11.59
C LEU A 126 1.97 -2.49 -12.84
N TYR A 127 3.03 -2.27 -13.62
CA TYR A 127 3.32 -3.07 -14.80
C TYR A 127 3.63 -4.53 -14.44
N ALA A 128 4.42 -4.75 -13.39
CA ALA A 128 4.69 -6.10 -12.89
C ALA A 128 3.42 -6.80 -12.39
N TYR A 129 2.59 -6.11 -11.59
CA TYR A 129 1.33 -6.67 -11.08
C TYR A 129 0.31 -6.93 -12.18
N TYR A 130 0.29 -6.11 -13.24
CA TYR A 130 -0.54 -6.38 -14.41
C TYR A 130 -0.23 -7.74 -15.03
N PHE A 131 1.05 -8.07 -15.23
CA PHE A 131 1.45 -9.38 -15.75
C PHE A 131 1.06 -10.52 -14.82
N VAL A 132 1.30 -10.37 -13.52
CA VAL A 132 0.94 -11.40 -12.52
C VAL A 132 -0.58 -11.65 -12.51
N LEU A 133 -1.39 -10.59 -12.54
CA LEU A 133 -2.85 -10.71 -12.48
C LEU A 133 -3.47 -11.19 -13.80
N ARG A 134 -2.89 -10.80 -14.95
CA ARG A 134 -3.39 -11.18 -16.28
C ARG A 134 -2.99 -12.61 -16.64
N ASP A 135 -1.70 -12.92 -16.53
CA ASP A 135 -1.13 -14.15 -17.07
C ASP A 135 -0.97 -15.22 -15.99
N GLY A 136 -1.18 -14.88 -14.71
CA GLY A 136 -1.17 -15.83 -13.60
C GLY A 136 0.21 -16.36 -13.23
N VAL A 137 1.28 -15.77 -13.76
CA VAL A 137 2.65 -16.24 -13.57
C VAL A 137 3.30 -15.52 -12.40
N LEU A 138 4.15 -16.23 -11.64
CA LEU A 138 4.96 -15.70 -10.53
C LEU A 138 4.12 -15.14 -9.37
N ALA A 139 2.87 -15.58 -9.22
CA ALA A 139 1.94 -15.03 -8.24
C ALA A 139 2.50 -15.11 -6.80
N TYR A 140 3.06 -16.26 -6.42
CA TYR A 140 3.69 -16.44 -5.11
C TYR A 140 4.91 -15.52 -4.91
N ILE A 141 5.75 -15.35 -5.95
CA ILE A 141 6.91 -14.46 -5.90
C ILE A 141 6.47 -12.99 -5.78
N GLY A 142 5.41 -12.60 -6.50
CA GLY A 142 4.79 -11.28 -6.37
C GLY A 142 4.32 -11.02 -4.93
N ASN A 143 3.70 -12.01 -4.30
CA ASN A 143 3.30 -11.93 -2.89
C ASN A 143 4.51 -11.87 -1.94
N PHE A 144 5.56 -12.67 -2.20
CA PHE A 144 6.79 -12.63 -1.40
C PHE A 144 7.45 -11.24 -1.45
N ARG A 145 7.46 -10.59 -2.62
CA ARG A 145 7.94 -9.20 -2.76
C ARG A 145 7.14 -8.21 -1.90
N LEU A 146 5.83 -8.43 -1.71
CA LEU A 146 4.99 -7.55 -0.87
C LEU A 146 5.39 -7.60 0.61
N LEU A 147 6.10 -8.63 1.07
CA LEU A 147 6.61 -8.68 2.45
C LEU A 147 7.61 -7.55 2.75
N ALA A 148 8.33 -7.07 1.72
CA ALA A 148 9.24 -5.93 1.87
C ALA A 148 8.52 -4.65 2.31
N GLU A 149 7.21 -4.52 2.02
CA GLU A 149 6.39 -3.38 2.45
C GLU A 149 6.28 -3.30 3.97
N LEU A 150 6.47 -4.38 4.73
CA LEU A 150 6.45 -4.34 6.20
C LEU A 150 7.53 -3.41 6.79
N SER A 151 8.53 -3.02 6.00
CA SER A 151 9.52 -2.01 6.41
C SER A 151 8.99 -0.56 6.34
N SER A 152 8.01 -0.28 5.47
CA SER A 152 7.49 1.06 5.17
C SER A 152 6.89 1.79 6.41
N PRO A 153 6.16 1.14 7.33
CA PRO A 153 5.70 1.79 8.57
C PRO A 153 6.85 2.41 9.39
N PHE A 154 8.00 1.73 9.48
CA PHE A 154 9.15 2.21 10.24
C PHE A 154 9.81 3.42 9.57
N VAL A 155 9.88 3.41 8.23
CA VAL A 155 10.39 4.54 7.44
C VAL A 155 9.47 5.76 7.59
N ASN A 156 8.16 5.56 7.52
CA ASN A 156 7.16 6.64 7.64
C ASN A 156 7.15 7.29 9.03
N GLN A 157 7.24 6.49 10.09
CA GLN A 157 7.26 7.00 11.47
C GLN A 157 8.49 7.86 11.77
N ARG A 158 9.67 7.55 11.19
CA ARG A 158 10.88 8.36 11.36
C ARG A 158 10.67 9.81 10.91
N LEU A 159 9.94 9.99 9.82
CA LEU A 159 9.74 11.30 9.19
C LEU A 159 8.54 12.06 9.77
N GLN A 160 7.66 11.41 10.53
CA GLN A 160 6.51 12.03 11.21
C GLN A 160 6.88 12.63 12.58
N LYS A 161 8.05 12.30 13.15
CA LYS A 161 8.49 12.91 14.40
C LYS A 161 8.83 14.39 14.16
N PRO A 162 8.35 15.32 15.01
CA PRO A 162 8.81 16.70 14.96
C PRO A 162 10.33 16.72 15.16
N ALA A 163 11.06 17.42 14.29
CA ALA A 163 12.46 17.72 14.49
C ALA A 163 12.61 18.50 15.82
N GLY A 164 12.97 17.81 16.90
CA GLY A 164 12.99 18.42 18.24
C GLY A 164 12.99 17.48 19.44
N LYS A 165 13.03 16.15 19.26
CA LYS A 165 13.38 15.24 20.37
C LYS A 165 14.67 14.52 20.03
N SER A 166 15.79 15.08 20.49
CA SER A 166 17.00 14.31 20.71
C SER A 166 16.64 13.17 21.65
N PHE A 167 17.01 11.95 21.29
CA PHE A 167 17.09 10.87 22.26
C PHE A 167 18.19 11.27 23.24
N ASN A 168 17.82 11.74 24.44
CA ASN A 168 18.71 11.57 25.57
C ASN A 168 18.62 10.09 25.95
N SER A 169 19.62 9.33 25.52
CA SER A 169 19.92 8.01 26.06
C SER A 169 20.12 8.13 27.57
N VAL A 170 19.35 7.36 28.33
CA VAL A 170 19.73 6.94 29.68
C VAL A 170 20.69 5.77 29.54
#